data_AF-S2ZNV8-F1
#
_entry.id   AF-S2ZNV8-F1
#
_cell.length_a   1.000
_cell.length_b   1.000
_cell.length_c   1.000
_cell.angle_alpha   90.00
_cell.angle_beta   90.00
_cell.angle_gamma   90.00
#
_symmetry.space_group_name_H-M   'P 1'
#
loop_
_entity.id
_entity.type
_entity.pdbx_description
1 polymer ?
#
loop_
_entity_poly.entity_id
_entity_poly.type
_entity_poly.pdbx_seq_one_letter_code
_entity_poly.pdbx_strand_id
1 'polypeptide(L)'
;MTPEERAEKWFCGVPESKTIDLEKKVEISKKASLRIALIFFLLLFIECVALFQINDGALFLWLADTVSGFAEGNHTYKGLALVGSILVLPLLVFPVLIAFIFGKKWIRSEARKYIQHQERDS
;
A
#
# COMPACT_ATOMS: atom_id res chain seq x y z
N MET A 1 1.94 1.94 -17.14
CA MET A 1 2.61 0.67 -16.83
C MET A 1 1.72 -0.46 -17.34
N THR A 2 2.26 -1.32 -18.21
CA THR A 2 1.50 -2.48 -18.72
C THR A 2 1.41 -3.57 -17.63
N PRO A 3 0.39 -4.44 -17.66
CA PRO A 3 0.26 -5.53 -16.67
C PRO A 3 1.46 -6.48 -16.67
N GLU A 4 2.12 -6.66 -17.82
CA GLU A 4 3.33 -7.46 -18.01
C GLU A 4 4.54 -6.82 -17.32
N GLU A 5 4.82 -5.53 -17.57
CA GLU A 5 5.87 -4.80 -16.87
C GLU A 5 5.65 -4.84 -15.35
N ARG A 6 4.39 -4.79 -14.92
CA ARG A 6 4.04 -4.84 -13.49
C ARG A 6 4.33 -6.19 -12.90
N ALA A 7 4.00 -7.28 -13.60
CA ALA A 7 4.39 -8.62 -13.21
C ALA A 7 5.91 -8.77 -13.18
N GLU A 8 6.62 -8.31 -14.21
CA GLU A 8 8.08 -8.40 -14.27
C GLU A 8 8.73 -7.67 -13.09
N LYS A 9 8.29 -6.46 -12.73
CA LYS A 9 8.81 -5.77 -11.53
C LYS A 9 8.58 -6.54 -10.23
N TRP A 10 7.45 -7.22 -10.10
CA TRP A 10 7.15 -8.04 -8.93
C TRP A 10 8.00 -9.33 -8.87
N PHE A 11 8.35 -9.88 -10.03
CA PHE A 11 9.16 -11.11 -10.17
C PHE A 11 10.65 -10.85 -10.43
N CYS A 12 11.07 -9.59 -10.57
CA CYS A 12 12.45 -9.22 -10.83
C CYS A 12 13.35 -9.64 -9.66
N GLY A 13 14.35 -10.48 -9.94
CA GLY A 13 15.21 -11.10 -8.92
C GLY A 13 14.73 -12.46 -8.40
N VAL A 14 13.65 -13.03 -8.95
CA VAL A 14 13.23 -14.42 -8.72
C VAL A 14 13.74 -15.27 -9.90
N PRO A 15 14.83 -16.05 -9.73
CA PRO A 15 15.42 -16.86 -10.82
C PRO A 15 14.45 -17.92 -11.36
N GLU A 16 13.47 -18.29 -10.54
CA GLU A 16 12.43 -19.27 -10.82
C GLU A 16 11.29 -18.73 -11.70
N SER A 17 11.35 -17.46 -12.10
CA SER A 17 10.36 -16.87 -13.02
C SER A 17 10.48 -17.40 -14.45
N LYS A 18 11.58 -18.05 -14.85
CA LYS A 18 11.78 -18.51 -16.23
C LYS A 18 10.87 -19.69 -16.64
N THR A 19 10.34 -20.45 -15.69
CA THR A 19 9.47 -21.62 -15.96
C THR A 19 7.97 -21.32 -15.86
N ILE A 20 7.59 -20.13 -15.37
CA ILE A 20 6.18 -19.73 -15.23
C ILE A 20 5.74 -18.97 -16.49
N ASP A 21 4.63 -19.42 -17.07
CA ASP A 21 3.98 -18.79 -18.21
C ASP A 21 3.63 -17.32 -17.94
N LEU A 22 3.76 -16.45 -18.95
CA LEU A 22 3.55 -15.00 -18.80
C LEU A 22 2.12 -14.70 -18.33
N GLU A 23 1.14 -15.47 -18.79
CA GLU A 23 -0.27 -15.31 -18.44
C GLU A 23 -0.50 -15.56 -16.93
N LYS A 24 0.10 -16.62 -16.39
CA LYS A 24 0.07 -16.92 -14.95
C LYS A 24 0.80 -15.88 -14.10
N LYS A 25 1.92 -15.32 -14.58
CA LYS A 25 2.62 -14.22 -13.88
C LYS A 25 1.73 -12.98 -13.76
N VAL A 26 0.99 -12.64 -14.82
CA VAL A 26 0.06 -11.50 -14.81
C VAL A 26 -1.09 -11.74 -13.84
N GLU A 27 -1.67 -12.95 -13.82
CA GLU A 27 -2.76 -13.30 -12.90
C GLU A 27 -2.31 -13.24 -11.44
N ILE A 28 -1.16 -13.85 -11.12
CA ILE A 28 -0.57 -13.84 -9.77
C ILE A 28 -0.22 -12.41 -9.35
N SER A 29 0.38 -11.62 -10.24
CA SER A 29 0.70 -10.21 -9.99
C SER A 29 -0.54 -9.37 -9.73
N LYS A 30 -1.62 -9.58 -10.49
CA LYS A 30 -2.91 -8.90 -10.29
C LYS A 30 -3.51 -9.26 -8.93
N LYS A 31 -3.54 -10.54 -8.58
CA LYS A 31 -4.06 -11.03 -7.30
C LYS A 31 -3.23 -10.55 -6.11
N ALA A 32 -1.90 -10.57 -6.25
CA ALA A 32 -0.97 -10.03 -5.27
C ALA A 32 -1.15 -8.52 -5.09
N SER A 33 -1.22 -7.76 -6.19
CA SER A 33 -1.44 -6.31 -6.15
C SER A 33 -2.74 -5.96 -5.44
N LEU A 34 -3.83 -6.69 -5.72
CA LEU A 34 -5.13 -6.47 -5.09
C LEU A 34 -5.11 -6.82 -3.59
N ARG A 35 -4.44 -7.91 -3.20
CA ARG A 35 -4.25 -8.26 -1.78
C ARG A 35 -3.42 -7.22 -1.05
N ILE A 36 -2.33 -6.74 -1.65
CA ILE A 36 -1.46 -5.73 -1.06
C ILE A 36 -2.21 -4.41 -0.92
N ALA A 37 -3.02 -4.02 -1.92
CA ALA A 37 -3.89 -2.86 -1.83
C ALA A 37 -4.91 -3.00 -0.69
N LEU A 38 -5.57 -4.17 -0.55
CA LEU A 38 -6.49 -4.42 0.56
C LEU A 38 -5.80 -4.32 1.92
N ILE A 39 -4.61 -4.93 2.08
CA ILE A 39 -3.83 -4.83 3.32
C ILE A 39 -3.44 -3.37 3.60
N PHE A 40 -3.04 -2.63 2.57
CA PHE A 40 -2.72 -1.21 2.68
C PHE A 40 -3.93 -0.40 3.19
N PHE A 41 -5.12 -0.57 2.60
CA PHE A 41 -6.33 0.11 3.05
C PHE A 41 -6.73 -0.27 4.48
N LEU A 42 -6.59 -1.54 4.85
CA LEU A 42 -6.87 -2.01 6.20
C LEU A 42 -5.92 -1.39 7.23
N LEU A 43 -4.61 -1.36 6.92
CA LEU A 43 -3.61 -0.72 7.77
C LEU A 43 -3.86 0.77 7.91
N LEU A 44 -4.15 1.45 6.79
CA LEU A 44 -4.47 2.87 6.77
C LEU A 44 -5.71 3.18 7.63
N PHE A 45 -6.75 2.35 7.54
CA PHE A 45 -7.96 2.51 8.35
C PHE A 45 -7.66 2.34 9.84
N ILE A 46 -6.89 1.31 10.21
CA ILE A 46 -6.48 1.08 11.60
C ILE A 46 -5.66 2.26 12.13
N GLU A 47 -4.73 2.78 11.34
CA GLU A 47 -3.89 3.92 11.72
C GLU A 47 -4.71 5.20 11.90
N CYS A 48 -5.66 5.47 10.99
CA CYS A 48 -6.62 6.58 11.14
C CYS A 48 -7.43 6.49 12.43
N VAL A 49 -7.99 5.30 12.73
CA VAL A 49 -8.78 5.08 13.95
C VAL A 49 -7.89 5.23 15.20
N ALA A 50 -6.66 4.73 15.17
CA ALA A 50 -5.73 4.87 16.28
C ALA A 50 -5.38 6.33 16.55
N LEU A 51 -5.09 7.12 15.52
CA LEU A 51 -4.83 8.56 15.66
C LEU A 51 -6.05 9.33 16.15
N PHE A 52 -7.25 8.96 15.69
CA PHE A 52 -8.49 9.54 16.18
C PHE A 52 -8.63 9.33 17.69
N GLN A 53 -8.40 8.10 18.17
CA GLN A 53 -8.50 7.76 19.59
C GLN A 53 -7.41 8.41 20.44
N ILE A 54 -6.16 8.46 19.98
CA ILE A 54 -5.02 9.02 20.73
C ILE A 54 -5.19 10.52 20.94
N ASN A 55 -5.73 11.22 19.94
CA ASN A 55 -5.81 12.67 19.93
C ASN A 55 -7.24 13.17 20.24
N ASP A 56 -8.12 12.31 20.75
CA ASP A 56 -9.53 12.60 21.05
C ASP A 56 -10.27 13.28 19.88
N GLY A 57 -9.92 12.87 18.65
CA GLY A 57 -10.42 13.49 17.42
C GLY A 57 -9.98 14.94 17.18
N ALA A 58 -9.18 15.57 18.04
CA ALA A 58 -8.86 16.99 17.92
C ALA A 58 -8.11 17.36 16.63
N LEU A 59 -7.28 16.44 16.07
CA LEU A 59 -6.68 16.59 14.75
C LEU A 59 -7.74 16.61 13.63
N PHE A 60 -8.78 15.77 13.74
CA PHE A 60 -9.87 15.70 12.77
C PHE A 60 -10.82 16.89 12.91
N LEU A 61 -11.10 17.35 14.13
CA LEU A 61 -11.83 18.60 14.38
C LEU A 61 -11.08 19.80 13.81
N TRP A 62 -9.78 19.92 14.07
CA TRP A 62 -8.97 21.00 13.51
C TRP A 62 -8.95 20.99 11.98
N LEU A 63 -8.89 19.80 11.36
CA LEU A 63 -9.05 19.65 9.91
C LEU A 63 -10.44 20.08 9.45
N ALA A 64 -11.51 19.69 10.15
CA ALA A 64 -12.89 20.03 9.80
C ALA A 64 -13.17 21.53 9.93
N ASP A 65 -12.69 22.17 10.99
CA ASP A 65 -12.75 23.62 11.19
C ASP A 65 -11.97 24.34 10.09
N THR A 66 -10.84 23.78 9.68
CA THR A 66 -10.07 24.40 8.60
C THR A 66 -10.73 24.26 7.23
N VAL A 67 -11.33 23.11 6.93
CA VAL A 67 -12.12 22.91 5.70
C VAL A 67 -13.34 23.83 5.70
N SER A 68 -13.97 24.04 6.86
CA SER A 68 -15.08 24.99 7.00
C SER A 68 -14.61 26.43 6.78
N GLY A 69 -13.48 26.83 7.37
CA GLY A 69 -12.87 28.14 7.14
C GLY A 69 -12.38 28.36 5.70
N PHE A 70 -12.08 27.28 4.96
CA PHE A 70 -11.81 27.32 3.53
C PHE A 70 -13.07 27.68 2.73
N ALA A 71 -14.22 27.10 3.08
CA ALA A 71 -15.50 27.41 2.46
C ALA A 71 -15.93 28.87 2.71
N GLU A 72 -15.51 29.45 3.83
CA GLU A 72 -15.77 30.84 4.21
C GLU A 72 -14.76 31.85 3.61
N GLY A 73 -13.75 31.39 2.85
CA GLY A 73 -12.86 32.27 2.08
C GLY A 73 -11.65 32.83 2.83
N ASN A 74 -11.26 32.26 3.98
CA ASN A 74 -10.12 32.75 4.74
C ASN A 74 -8.77 32.28 4.13
N HIS A 75 -7.95 33.21 3.65
CA HIS A 75 -6.80 32.94 2.76
C HIS A 75 -5.49 32.50 3.46
N THR A 76 -5.53 31.57 4.42
CA THR A 76 -4.32 31.01 5.05
C THR A 76 -3.96 29.63 4.48
N TYR A 77 -3.76 29.55 3.17
CA TYR A 77 -3.58 28.28 2.44
C TYR A 77 -2.20 27.63 2.64
N LYS A 78 -1.14 28.43 2.86
CA LYS A 78 0.23 27.93 2.96
C LYS A 78 0.49 27.16 4.27
N GLY A 79 -0.01 27.67 5.40
CA GLY A 79 0.17 27.03 6.70
C GLY A 79 -0.60 25.71 6.79
N LEU A 80 -1.84 25.72 6.30
CA LEU A 80 -2.69 24.53 6.26
C LEU A 80 -2.10 23.42 5.39
N ALA A 81 -1.66 23.74 4.16
CA ALA A 81 -1.09 22.75 3.26
C ALA A 81 0.18 22.10 3.85
N LEU A 82 1.00 22.89 4.55
CA LEU A 82 2.20 22.40 5.23
C LEU A 82 1.86 21.47 6.38
N VAL A 83 0.98 21.89 7.29
CA VAL A 83 0.61 21.08 8.47
C VAL A 83 -0.13 19.82 8.05
N GLY A 84 -1.08 19.93 7.12
CA GLY A 84 -1.79 18.79 6.56
C GLY A 84 -0.84 17.82 5.85
N SER A 85 0.14 18.32 5.09
CA SER A 85 1.15 17.48 4.44
C SER A 85 2.04 16.76 5.45
N ILE A 86 2.46 17.42 6.54
CA ILE A 86 3.28 16.81 7.59
C ILE A 86 2.50 15.73 8.34
N LEU A 87 1.19 15.90 8.55
CA LEU A 87 0.35 14.89 9.20
C LEU A 87 0.03 13.70 8.29
N VAL A 88 -0.19 13.96 7.00
CA VAL A 88 -0.54 12.91 6.02
C VAL A 88 0.69 12.08 5.61
N LEU A 89 1.90 12.66 5.64
CA LEU A 89 3.11 11.96 5.19
C LEU A 89 3.37 10.66 5.99
N PRO A 90 3.43 10.68 7.33
CA PRO A 90 3.67 9.48 8.13
C PRO A 90 2.55 8.44 7.92
N LEU A 91 1.30 8.92 7.86
CA LEU A 91 0.10 8.11 7.67
C LEU A 91 0.07 7.37 6.33
N LEU A 92 0.73 7.88 5.30
CA LEU A 92 0.85 7.19 4.01
C LEU A 92 2.13 6.38 3.93
N VAL A 93 3.25 6.94 4.35
CA VAL A 93 4.57 6.31 4.22
C VAL A 93 4.65 5.02 5.04
N PHE A 94 4.13 5.02 6.27
CA PHE A 94 4.20 3.87 7.16
C PHE A 94 3.42 2.65 6.64
N PRO A 95 2.13 2.76 6.25
CA PRO A 95 1.40 1.63 5.69
C PRO A 95 1.91 1.21 4.31
N VAL A 96 2.41 2.15 3.49
CA VAL A 96 3.05 1.79 2.20
C VAL A 96 4.28 0.92 2.45
N LEU A 97 5.17 1.30 3.37
CA LEU A 97 6.38 0.55 3.69
C LEU A 97 6.04 -0.87 4.19
N ILE A 98 5.10 -0.99 5.12
CA ILE A 98 4.66 -2.28 5.65
C ILE A 98 4.06 -3.15 4.55
N ALA A 99 3.13 -2.59 3.76
CA ALA A 99 2.48 -3.31 2.67
C ALA A 99 3.51 -3.80 1.62
N PHE A 100 4.52 -2.98 1.31
CA PHE A 100 5.57 -3.35 0.37
C PHE A 100 6.46 -4.49 0.89
N ILE A 101 6.88 -4.44 2.16
CA ILE A 101 7.66 -5.50 2.80
C ILE A 101 6.88 -6.81 2.85
N PHE A 102 5.60 -6.75 3.25
CA PHE A 102 4.72 -7.92 3.28
C PHE A 102 4.47 -8.50 1.89
N GLY A 103 4.19 -7.66 0.90
CA GLY A 103 4.00 -8.07 -0.48
C GLY A 103 5.21 -8.79 -1.05
N LYS A 104 6.41 -8.24 -0.82
CA LYS A 104 7.68 -8.85 -1.25
C LYS A 104 7.94 -10.19 -0.56
N LYS A 105 7.65 -10.30 0.75
CA LYS A 105 7.75 -11.58 1.48
C LYS A 105 6.75 -12.61 0.97
N TRP A 106 5.51 -12.21 0.70
CA TRP A 106 4.46 -13.10 0.22
C TRP A 106 4.80 -13.68 -1.15
N ILE A 107 5.17 -12.83 -2.12
CA ILE A 107 5.53 -13.29 -3.47
C ILE A 107 6.71 -14.26 -3.42
N ARG A 108 7.72 -13.97 -2.59
CA ARG A 108 8.87 -14.87 -2.38
C ARG A 108 8.46 -16.21 -1.73
N SER A 109 7.46 -16.20 -0.84
CA SER A 109 6.91 -17.41 -0.23
C SER A 109 6.10 -18.23 -1.23
N GLU A 110 5.23 -17.59 -2.01
CA GLU A 110 4.37 -18.26 -2.98
C GLU A 110 5.18 -18.89 -4.12
N ALA A 111 6.22 -18.18 -4.60
CA ALA A 111 7.17 -18.70 -5.57
C ALA A 111 7.86 -19.98 -5.06
N ARG A 112 8.40 -19.96 -3.82
CA ARG A 112 9.04 -21.14 -3.21
C ARG A 112 8.09 -22.33 -3.05
N LYS A 113 6.83 -22.09 -2.65
CA LYS A 113 5.83 -23.15 -2.48
C LYS A 113 5.49 -23.83 -3.81
N TYR A 114 5.41 -23.05 -4.88
CA TYR A 114 5.15 -23.58 -6.22
C TYR A 114 6.23 -24.56 -6.68
N ILE A 115 7.47 -24.32 -6.25
CA ILE A 115 8.64 -25.07 -6.72
C ILE A 115 8.89 -26.30 -5.87
N GLN A 116 8.66 -26.21 -4.57
CA GLN A 116 8.58 -27.41 -3.73
C GLN A 116 7.47 -28.37 -4.17
N HIS A 117 6.39 -27.87 -4.79
CA HIS A 117 5.37 -28.73 -5.39
C HIS A 117 5.84 -29.31 -6.74
N GLN A 118 6.49 -28.52 -7.60
CA GLN A 118 7.05 -29.02 -8.85
C GLN A 118 8.16 -30.06 -8.67
N GLU A 119 9.06 -29.90 -7.69
CA GLU A 119 10.10 -30.89 -7.36
C GLU A 119 9.55 -32.17 -6.71
N ARG A 120 8.37 -32.10 -6.09
CA ARG A 120 7.73 -33.27 -5.46
C ARG A 120 6.96 -34.13 -6.48
N ASP A 121 6.50 -33.50 -7.57
CA ASP A 121 5.72 -34.14 -8.63
C ASP A 121 6.59 -34.54 -9.86
N SER A 122 7.92 -34.42 -9.78
CA SER A 122 8.91 -34.84 -10.80
C SER A 122 9.77 -36.00 -10.32
#